data_AF-U2KTB7-F1
#
_entry.id   AF-U2KTB7-F1
#
_cell.length_a   1.000
_cell.length_b   1.000
_cell.length_c   1.000
_cell.angle_alpha   90.00
_cell.angle_beta   90.00
_cell.angle_gamma   90.00
#
_symmetry.space_group_name_H-M   'P 1'
#
loop_
_entity.id
_entity.type
_entity.pdbx_description
1 polymer ?
#
loop_
_entity_poly.entity_id
_entity_poly.type
_entity_poly.pdbx_seq_one_letter_code
_entity_poly.pdbx_strand_id
1 'polypeptide(L)'
;MKKIILSLLLTLSCIAANAQDNNLDYKSKPAFLNSMFNKCGTKKRLPMDAYANLHIVVGKTIAVKGKAPEAYFFTVKPDEDDVCDKFFKIYNAHFNGVSVQYSTYAYADVLCLTINKEDYHINDFYGACDSHIKNLKHQYKKTKTGEILTLTCTKDIPMFSDNSNRTVTLKKGSVLTFNVKK
;
A
#
# COMPACT_ATOMS: atom_id res chain seq x y z
N MET A 1 -20.39 51.29 -44.06
CA MET A 1 -20.12 49.84 -43.94
C MET A 1 -20.07 49.48 -42.46
N LYS A 2 -20.98 48.61 -41.99
CA LYS A 2 -21.18 48.25 -40.58
C LYS A 2 -20.03 47.36 -40.07
N LYS A 3 -19.41 47.71 -38.94
CA LYS A 3 -18.51 46.83 -38.18
C LYS A 3 -19.36 46.02 -37.19
N ILE A 4 -19.43 44.71 -37.38
CA ILE A 4 -20.03 43.78 -36.41
C ILE A 4 -18.89 43.33 -35.50
N ILE A 5 -18.94 43.72 -34.22
CA ILE A 5 -18.04 43.19 -33.19
C ILE A 5 -18.69 41.93 -32.66
N LEU A 6 -18.10 40.77 -32.96
CA LEU A 6 -18.53 39.48 -32.46
C LEU A 6 -17.92 39.29 -31.06
N SER A 7 -18.70 39.50 -30.01
CA SER A 7 -18.29 39.18 -28.63
C SER A 7 -18.38 37.67 -28.41
N LEU A 8 -17.23 37.01 -28.31
CA LEU A 8 -17.13 35.59 -28.00
C LEU A 8 -17.21 35.42 -26.45
N LEU A 9 -18.38 35.11 -25.92
CA LEU A 9 -18.51 34.65 -24.52
C LEU A 9 -17.99 33.22 -24.43
N LEU A 10 -16.79 33.02 -23.87
CA LEU A 10 -16.36 31.71 -23.40
C LEU A 10 -17.06 31.43 -22.05
N THR A 11 -18.13 30.65 -22.08
CA THR A 11 -18.66 30.03 -20.87
C THR A 11 -17.71 28.89 -20.46
N LEU A 12 -16.94 29.12 -19.40
CA LEU A 12 -16.10 28.10 -18.78
C LEU A 12 -17.03 27.12 -18.04
N SER A 13 -17.52 26.10 -18.74
CA SER A 13 -18.23 24.99 -18.10
C SER A 13 -17.22 24.17 -17.31
N CYS A 14 -17.17 24.41 -15.99
CA CYS A 14 -16.53 23.49 -15.06
C CYS A 14 -17.25 22.15 -15.15
N ILE A 15 -16.72 21.23 -15.95
CA ILE A 15 -17.10 19.83 -15.82
C ILE A 15 -16.45 19.40 -14.50
N ALA A 16 -17.23 19.44 -13.43
CA ALA A 16 -16.92 18.66 -12.25
C ALA A 16 -16.90 17.21 -12.72
N ALA A 17 -15.70 16.67 -12.95
CA ALA A 17 -15.53 15.25 -13.08
C ALA A 17 -16.01 14.66 -11.75
N ASN A 18 -17.25 14.17 -11.73
CA ASN A 18 -17.73 13.30 -10.67
C ASN A 18 -16.74 12.14 -10.62
N ALA A 19 -15.82 12.20 -9.67
CA ALA A 19 -15.02 11.05 -9.28
C ALA A 19 -16.02 10.08 -8.68
N GLN A 20 -16.63 9.28 -9.54
CA GLN A 20 -17.45 8.15 -9.16
C GLN A 20 -16.51 7.26 -8.35
N ASP A 21 -16.76 7.25 -7.03
CA ASP A 21 -16.03 6.45 -6.07
C ASP A 21 -16.34 5.00 -6.43
N ASN A 22 -15.50 4.42 -7.28
CA ASN A 22 -15.58 3.04 -7.69
C ASN A 22 -15.17 2.17 -6.50
N ASN A 23 -16.08 2.06 -5.54
CA ASN A 23 -16.07 1.17 -4.38
C ASN A 23 -16.02 -0.32 -4.77
N LEU A 24 -15.78 -0.62 -6.06
CA LEU A 24 -15.68 -1.93 -6.70
C LEU A 24 -14.23 -2.43 -6.83
N ASP A 25 -13.21 -1.57 -6.68
CA ASP A 25 -11.80 -1.99 -6.78
C ASP A 25 -11.46 -3.07 -5.73
N TYR A 26 -12.09 -2.99 -4.54
CA TYR A 26 -11.97 -3.97 -3.45
C TYR A 26 -12.55 -5.36 -3.77
N LYS A 27 -13.53 -5.45 -4.69
CA LYS A 27 -14.15 -6.72 -5.13
C LYS A 27 -13.51 -7.30 -6.39
N SER A 28 -12.54 -6.60 -6.98
CA SER A 28 -11.78 -7.10 -8.13
C SER A 28 -10.63 -8.01 -7.67
N LYS A 29 -10.13 -8.88 -8.55
CA LYS A 29 -8.97 -9.74 -8.24
C LYS A 29 -7.81 -8.85 -7.75
N PRO A 30 -7.25 -9.06 -6.54
CA PRO A 30 -6.27 -8.15 -5.98
C PRO A 30 -5.00 -8.11 -6.82
N ALA A 31 -4.45 -6.91 -7.01
CA ALA A 31 -3.31 -6.71 -7.90
C ALA A 31 -2.04 -7.44 -7.45
N PHE A 32 -1.93 -7.82 -6.17
CA PHE A 32 -0.82 -8.65 -5.70
C PHE A 32 -0.82 -10.08 -6.21
N LEU A 33 -1.88 -10.55 -6.89
CA LEU A 33 -1.86 -11.75 -7.72
C LEU A 33 -0.93 -11.61 -8.96
N ASN A 34 -0.55 -10.39 -9.33
CA ASN A 34 0.41 -10.14 -10.40
C ASN A 34 1.87 -10.30 -9.95
N SER A 35 2.11 -10.45 -8.64
CA SER A 35 3.46 -10.67 -8.10
C SER A 35 4.12 -11.90 -8.72
N MET A 36 5.37 -11.74 -9.14
CA MET A 36 6.18 -12.86 -9.66
C MET A 36 6.46 -13.93 -8.60
N PHE A 37 6.28 -13.61 -7.32
CA PHE A 37 6.52 -14.51 -6.20
C PHE A 37 5.30 -15.35 -5.79
N ASN A 38 4.14 -15.18 -6.45
CA ASN A 38 2.92 -15.95 -6.14
C ASN A 38 3.03 -17.45 -6.40
N LYS A 39 3.97 -17.87 -7.24
CA LYS A 39 4.21 -19.27 -7.59
C LYS A 39 5.59 -19.74 -7.13
N CYS A 40 6.14 -19.13 -6.09
CA CYS A 40 7.52 -19.38 -5.67
C CYS A 40 7.73 -20.83 -5.17
N GLY A 41 6.70 -21.49 -4.64
CA GLY A 41 6.71 -22.89 -4.24
C GLY A 41 7.62 -23.23 -3.04
N THR A 42 8.45 -22.28 -2.60
CA THR A 42 9.54 -22.48 -1.65
C THR A 42 9.76 -21.22 -0.83
N LYS A 43 10.23 -21.41 0.41
CA LYS A 43 10.63 -20.31 1.29
C LYS A 43 11.83 -19.56 0.68
N LYS A 44 11.75 -18.24 0.62
CA LYS A 44 12.84 -17.37 0.15
C LYS A 44 13.02 -16.16 1.04
N ARG A 45 14.25 -15.70 1.15
CA ARG A 45 14.61 -14.42 1.76
C ARG A 45 15.47 -13.67 0.75
N LEU A 46 14.97 -12.56 0.24
CA LEU A 46 15.58 -11.79 -0.84
C LEU A 46 15.94 -10.37 -0.36
N PRO A 47 17.07 -9.80 -0.81
CA PRO A 47 17.41 -8.42 -0.50
C PRO A 47 16.41 -7.45 -1.14
N MET A 48 16.19 -6.32 -0.48
CA MET A 48 15.21 -5.33 -0.90
C MET A 48 15.68 -3.91 -0.58
N ASP A 49 15.35 -2.95 -1.44
CA ASP A 49 15.37 -1.51 -1.08
C ASP A 49 13.95 -1.05 -0.78
N ALA A 50 13.77 -0.16 0.21
CA ALA A 50 12.49 0.45 0.52
C ALA A 50 12.55 1.98 0.47
N TYR A 51 11.49 2.60 -0.04
CA TYR A 51 11.35 4.05 -0.17
C TYR A 51 9.98 4.49 0.35
N ALA A 52 9.94 5.61 1.04
CA ALA A 52 8.72 6.18 1.61
C ALA A 52 8.52 7.63 1.18
N ASN A 53 7.25 7.99 1.06
CA ASN A 53 6.74 9.33 1.22
C ASN A 53 5.44 9.20 2.04
N LEU A 54 5.58 9.01 3.35
CA LEU A 54 4.47 8.75 4.26
C LEU A 54 4.13 10.00 5.07
N HIS A 55 2.84 10.32 5.13
CA HIS A 55 2.29 11.35 6.00
C HIS A 55 1.40 10.65 7.04
N ILE A 56 1.87 10.65 8.29
CA ILE A 56 1.27 9.89 9.39
C ILE A 56 0.78 10.87 10.45
N VAL A 57 -0.45 10.71 10.95
CA VAL A 57 -1.00 11.53 12.04
C VAL A 57 -1.22 10.67 13.28
N VAL A 58 -0.53 11.01 14.37
CA VAL A 58 -0.61 10.35 15.69
C VAL A 58 -0.42 11.36 16.81
N GLY A 59 -1.48 12.10 17.13
CA GLY A 59 -1.43 13.31 17.96
C GLY A 59 -0.70 14.49 17.29
N LYS A 60 0.44 14.23 16.64
CA LYS A 60 1.19 15.13 15.76
C LYS A 60 1.44 14.48 14.40
N THR A 61 1.78 15.30 13.41
CA THR A 61 2.18 14.83 12.08
C THR A 61 3.62 14.33 12.08
N ILE A 62 3.84 13.15 11.51
CA ILE A 62 5.14 12.55 11.23
C ILE A 62 5.24 12.41 9.70
N ALA A 63 6.34 12.91 9.14
CA ALA A 63 6.65 12.75 7.72
C ALA A 63 7.87 11.84 7.57
N VAL A 64 7.73 10.77 6.79
CA VAL A 64 8.82 9.85 6.45
C VAL A 64 9.09 9.96 4.97
N LYS A 65 10.31 10.36 4.59
CA LYS A 65 10.67 10.58 3.19
C LYS A 65 12.02 9.97 2.85
N GLY A 66 12.08 9.36 1.67
CA GLY A 66 13.31 8.88 1.06
C GLY A 66 13.55 7.40 1.27
N LYS A 67 14.81 6.99 1.08
CA LYS A 67 15.23 5.60 1.21
C LYS A 67 15.38 5.24 2.68
N ALA A 68 14.98 4.03 3.02
CA ALA A 68 15.20 3.46 4.34
C ALA A 68 16.71 3.12 4.54
N PRO A 69 17.31 3.41 5.72
CA PRO A 69 18.77 3.42 5.93
C PRO A 69 19.49 2.07 6.04
N GLU A 70 18.82 0.94 6.28
CA GLU A 70 19.45 -0.36 6.59
C GLU A 70 19.08 -1.49 5.59
N ALA A 71 19.63 -2.69 5.79
CA ALA A 71 19.36 -3.85 4.93
C ALA A 71 17.95 -4.42 5.18
N TYR A 72 17.14 -4.51 4.12
CA TYR A 72 15.77 -5.05 4.20
C TYR A 72 15.65 -6.39 3.50
N PHE A 73 14.68 -7.17 3.99
CA PHE A 73 14.38 -8.47 3.44
C PHE A 73 12.92 -8.58 3.07
N PHE A 74 12.73 -9.10 1.88
CA PHE A 74 11.47 -9.68 1.44
C PHE A 74 11.49 -11.18 1.75
N THR A 75 10.47 -11.65 2.44
CA THR A 75 10.33 -13.08 2.77
C THR A 75 9.12 -13.66 2.06
N VAL A 76 9.31 -14.79 1.38
CA VAL A 76 8.24 -15.68 0.95
C VAL A 76 8.21 -16.86 1.91
N LYS A 77 7.08 -17.12 2.58
CA LYS A 77 6.89 -18.27 3.47
C LYS A 77 5.69 -19.09 2.97
N PRO A 78 5.82 -20.41 2.74
CA PRO A 78 4.65 -21.28 2.57
C PRO A 78 3.74 -21.20 3.79
N ASP A 79 2.44 -21.40 3.56
CA ASP A 79 1.52 -21.72 4.62
C ASP A 79 1.86 -23.11 5.18
N GLU A 80 2.12 -23.20 6.48
CA GLU A 80 2.43 -24.49 7.12
C GLU A 80 1.17 -25.28 7.45
N ASP A 81 0.05 -24.57 7.64
CA ASP A 81 -1.26 -25.15 7.96
C ASP A 81 -2.08 -25.47 6.70
N ASP A 82 -1.54 -25.13 5.51
CA ASP A 82 -2.15 -25.35 4.18
C ASP A 82 -3.62 -24.90 4.10
N VAL A 83 -3.96 -23.81 4.79
CA VAL A 83 -5.36 -23.35 4.90
C VAL A 83 -5.87 -22.88 3.54
N CYS A 84 -5.00 -22.26 2.73
CA CYS A 84 -5.33 -21.80 1.38
C CYS A 84 -4.39 -22.32 0.29
N ASP A 85 -3.38 -23.14 0.61
CA ASP A 85 -2.29 -23.52 -0.29
C ASP A 85 -1.60 -22.29 -0.93
N LYS A 86 -1.30 -21.28 -0.11
CA LYS A 86 -0.69 -20.00 -0.55
C LYS A 86 0.59 -19.69 0.21
N PHE A 87 1.22 -18.59 -0.20
CA PHE A 87 2.46 -18.12 0.39
C PHE A 87 2.25 -16.73 0.97
N PHE A 88 2.76 -16.51 2.17
CA PHE A 88 2.96 -15.18 2.73
C PHE A 88 4.09 -14.49 1.97
N LYS A 89 3.85 -13.25 1.57
CA LYS A 89 4.86 -12.34 1.03
C LYS A 89 4.99 -11.19 2.01
N ILE A 90 6.11 -11.12 2.71
CA ILE A 90 6.33 -10.19 3.83
C ILE A 90 7.43 -9.21 3.47
N TYR A 91 7.12 -7.93 3.56
CA TYR A 91 8.00 -6.80 3.26
C TYR A 91 8.24 -6.04 4.57
N ASN A 92 9.49 -5.99 5.02
CA ASN A 92 9.86 -5.26 6.23
C ASN A 92 10.79 -4.11 5.89
N ALA A 93 10.49 -2.91 6.37
CA ALA A 93 11.33 -1.73 6.25
C ALA A 93 11.39 -0.96 7.56
N HIS A 94 12.53 -0.35 7.85
CA HIS A 94 12.73 0.51 9.03
C HIS A 94 13.22 1.86 8.56
N PHE A 95 12.40 2.89 8.73
CA PHE A 95 12.74 4.28 8.49
C PHE A 95 13.03 4.97 9.82
N ASN A 96 13.63 6.16 9.77
CA ASN A 96 13.92 6.92 10.99
C ASN A 96 12.62 7.15 11.82
N GLY A 97 12.50 6.43 12.94
CA GLY A 97 11.37 6.51 13.87
C GLY A 97 10.11 5.73 13.48
N VAL A 98 10.08 5.03 12.34
CA VAL A 98 8.91 4.26 11.87
C VAL A 98 9.34 2.95 11.22
N SER A 99 8.95 1.82 11.80
CA SER A 99 9.02 0.52 11.12
C SER A 99 7.73 0.25 10.36
N VAL A 100 7.85 -0.41 9.21
CA VAL A 100 6.73 -0.84 8.39
C VAL A 100 6.87 -2.33 8.11
N GLN A 101 5.80 -3.07 8.37
CA GLN A 101 5.60 -4.41 7.84
C GLN A 101 4.36 -4.40 6.97
N TYR A 102 4.53 -4.83 5.72
CA TYR A 102 3.42 -5.10 4.83
C TYR A 102 3.46 -6.59 4.46
N SER A 103 2.32 -7.25 4.47
CA SER A 103 2.23 -8.64 4.06
C SER A 103 1.01 -8.91 3.22
N THR A 104 1.09 -9.91 2.35
CA THR A 104 -0.08 -10.44 1.63
C THR A 104 -0.12 -11.95 1.75
N TYR A 105 -1.32 -12.51 1.80
CA TYR A 105 -1.59 -13.94 1.77
C TYR A 105 -2.95 -14.19 1.12
N ALA A 106 -3.01 -15.17 0.22
CA ALA A 106 -4.18 -15.42 -0.64
C ALA A 106 -4.68 -14.15 -1.36
N TYR A 107 -5.86 -13.63 -0.99
CA TYR A 107 -6.44 -12.39 -1.50
C TYR A 107 -6.50 -11.28 -0.44
N ALA A 108 -5.79 -11.45 0.67
CA ALA A 108 -5.74 -10.50 1.76
C ALA A 108 -4.33 -9.94 2.04
N ASP A 109 -4.31 -8.82 2.74
CA ASP A 109 -3.12 -8.09 3.11
C ASP A 109 -3.23 -7.45 4.50
N VAL A 110 -2.06 -7.12 5.05
CA VAL A 110 -1.89 -6.48 6.35
C VAL A 110 -0.82 -5.42 6.23
N LEU A 111 -1.09 -4.28 6.84
CA LEU A 111 -0.12 -3.22 7.02
C LEU A 111 0.00 -2.93 8.51
N CYS A 112 1.23 -2.96 9.02
CA CYS A 112 1.58 -2.60 10.39
C CYS A 112 2.64 -1.49 10.37
N LEU A 113 2.44 -0.48 11.22
CA LEU A 113 3.41 0.56 11.53
C LEU A 113 3.81 0.45 12.99
N THR A 114 5.11 0.34 13.28
CA THR A 114 5.63 0.49 14.63
C THR A 114 6.15 1.91 14.81
N ILE A 115 5.55 2.66 15.73
CA ILE A 115 5.91 4.05 16.05
C ILE A 115 6.06 4.16 17.55
N ASN A 116 7.22 4.61 18.03
CA ASN A 116 7.52 4.72 19.48
C ASN A 116 7.25 3.41 20.26
N LYS A 117 7.61 2.26 19.68
CA LYS A 117 7.40 0.90 20.24
C LYS A 117 5.93 0.48 20.38
N GLU A 118 5.02 1.20 19.75
CA GLU A 118 3.61 0.83 19.67
C GLU A 118 3.28 0.42 18.22
N ASP A 119 2.59 -0.70 18.08
CA ASP A 119 2.18 -1.25 16.79
C ASP A 119 0.76 -0.80 16.45
N TYR A 120 0.61 -0.30 15.23
CA TYR A 120 -0.66 0.11 14.67
C TYR A 120 -0.89 -0.67 13.39
N HIS A 121 -2.01 -1.37 13.29
CA HIS A 121 -2.28 -2.24 12.16
C HIS A 121 -3.63 -1.94 11.51
N ILE A 122 -3.73 -2.36 10.26
CA ILE A 122 -5.00 -2.59 9.56
C ILE A 122 -4.85 -3.93 8.85
N ASN A 123 -5.83 -4.80 9.04
CA ASN A 123 -5.84 -6.13 8.46
C ASN A 123 -7.22 -6.40 7.85
N ASP A 124 -7.23 -7.20 6.79
CA ASP A 124 -8.43 -7.82 6.22
C ASP A 124 -8.34 -9.37 6.29
N PHE A 125 -7.54 -9.91 7.23
CA PHE A 125 -7.40 -11.36 7.46
C PHE A 125 -8.59 -12.00 8.21
N TYR A 126 -9.80 -11.46 8.06
CA TYR A 126 -11.00 -12.00 8.71
C TYR A 126 -11.48 -13.30 8.04
N GLY A 127 -10.78 -14.41 8.31
CA GLY A 127 -11.20 -15.81 8.09
C GLY A 127 -11.31 -16.28 6.64
N ALA A 128 -11.80 -15.45 5.72
CA ALA A 128 -12.03 -15.82 4.32
C ALA A 128 -10.83 -15.52 3.41
N CYS A 129 -9.89 -14.68 3.86
CA CYS A 129 -8.71 -14.26 3.10
C CYS A 129 -9.03 -13.82 1.65
N ASP A 130 -10.19 -13.19 1.46
CA ASP A 130 -10.81 -12.90 0.17
C ASP A 130 -10.80 -11.40 -0.18
N SER A 131 -10.20 -10.57 0.67
CA SER A 131 -10.35 -9.12 0.60
C SER A 131 -9.11 -8.37 1.11
N HIS A 132 -8.86 -7.15 0.60
CA HIS A 132 -7.61 -6.42 0.79
C HIS A 132 -7.82 -4.97 1.21
N ILE A 133 -6.92 -4.38 2.00
CA ILE A 133 -7.07 -3.10 2.68
C ILE A 133 -7.71 -2.04 1.78
N LYS A 134 -8.92 -1.62 2.17
CA LYS A 134 -9.67 -0.59 1.46
C LYS A 134 -8.85 0.71 1.36
N ASN A 135 -8.87 1.33 0.18
CA ASN A 135 -8.14 2.56 -0.16
C ASN A 135 -6.61 2.41 -0.21
N LEU A 136 -6.06 1.20 -0.12
CA LEU A 136 -4.65 0.93 -0.40
C LEU A 136 -4.53 0.39 -1.83
N LYS A 137 -4.03 1.22 -2.74
CA LYS A 137 -3.79 0.80 -4.12
C LYS A 137 -2.47 0.05 -4.23
N HIS A 138 -2.52 -1.10 -4.89
CA HIS A 138 -1.40 -1.99 -5.14
C HIS A 138 -0.94 -1.89 -6.59
N GLN A 139 0.35 -1.67 -6.83
CA GLN A 139 0.94 -1.71 -8.17
C GLN A 139 2.18 -2.58 -8.17
N TYR A 140 2.20 -3.60 -9.03
CA TYR A 140 3.31 -4.51 -9.21
C TYR A 140 3.96 -4.29 -10.58
N LYS A 141 5.27 -4.15 -10.59
CA LYS A 141 6.07 -4.06 -11.81
C LYS A 141 7.22 -5.06 -11.74
N LYS A 142 7.20 -6.03 -12.66
CA LYS A 142 8.34 -6.93 -12.86
C LYS A 142 9.53 -6.15 -13.41
N THR A 143 10.72 -6.44 -12.92
CA THR A 143 11.98 -5.89 -13.42
C THR A 143 12.88 -7.02 -13.91
N LYS A 144 14.00 -6.68 -14.56
CA LYS A 144 14.99 -7.70 -14.98
C LYS A 144 15.58 -8.46 -13.78
N THR A 145 15.66 -7.82 -12.63
CA THR A 145 16.35 -8.32 -11.43
C THR A 145 15.39 -8.61 -10.28
N GLY A 146 14.09 -8.62 -10.49
CA GLY A 146 13.10 -8.85 -9.43
C GLY A 146 11.78 -8.12 -9.66
N GLU A 147 11.27 -7.44 -8.64
CA GLU A 147 9.93 -6.86 -8.64
C GLU A 147 9.86 -5.59 -7.81
N ILE A 148 9.08 -4.62 -8.28
CA ILE A 148 8.73 -3.42 -7.53
C ILE A 148 7.27 -3.52 -7.14
N LEU A 149 7.00 -3.37 -5.85
CA LEU A 149 5.68 -3.14 -5.28
C LEU A 149 5.56 -1.67 -4.86
N THR A 150 4.53 -0.98 -5.33
CA THR A 150 4.15 0.34 -4.86
C THR A 150 2.77 0.29 -4.20
N LEU A 151 2.70 0.76 -2.97
CA LEU A 151 1.48 0.97 -2.19
C LEU A 151 1.15 2.45 -2.16
N THR A 152 -0.10 2.82 -2.46
CA THR A 152 -0.55 4.21 -2.44
C THR A 152 -1.86 4.34 -1.67
N CYS A 153 -1.89 5.18 -0.65
CA CYS A 153 -3.12 5.53 0.06
C CYS A 153 -3.98 6.45 -0.83
N THR A 154 -5.09 5.95 -1.38
CA THR A 154 -5.98 6.72 -2.26
C THR A 154 -6.95 7.62 -1.47
N LYS A 155 -7.18 7.27 -0.20
CA LYS A 155 -7.85 8.06 0.83
C LYS A 155 -7.08 7.91 2.14
N ASP A 156 -7.53 8.61 3.18
CA ASP A 156 -7.01 8.41 4.52
C ASP A 156 -7.34 6.99 5.01
N ILE A 157 -6.37 6.34 5.67
CA ILE A 157 -6.49 4.98 6.21
C ILE A 157 -6.23 5.05 7.72
N PRO A 158 -7.26 4.81 8.57
CA PRO A 158 -7.06 4.66 10.00
C PRO A 158 -6.39 3.31 10.29
N MET A 159 -5.52 3.29 11.29
CA MET A 159 -4.83 2.11 11.81
C MET A 159 -4.97 2.09 13.33
N PHE A 160 -5.11 0.89 13.89
CA PHE A 160 -5.52 0.69 15.28
C PHE A 160 -4.42 0.01 16.07
N SER A 161 -4.25 0.41 17.32
CA SER A 161 -3.39 -0.29 18.27
C SER A 161 -4.17 -1.43 18.93
N ASP A 162 -3.56 -2.61 19.06
CA ASP A 162 -4.14 -3.70 19.88
C ASP A 162 -4.00 -3.40 21.37
N ASN A 163 -2.99 -2.62 21.73
CA ASN A 163 -2.57 -2.41 23.11
C ASN A 163 -3.16 -1.13 23.72
N SER A 164 -3.82 -0.29 22.91
CA SER A 164 -4.40 0.96 23.38
C SER A 164 -5.57 1.41 22.50
N ASN A 165 -6.38 2.34 23.01
CA ASN A 165 -7.45 2.97 22.22
C ASN A 165 -6.93 4.06 21.26
N ARG A 166 -5.63 4.07 20.95
CA ARG A 166 -5.02 5.07 20.07
C ARG A 166 -5.16 4.65 18.62
N THR A 167 -5.30 5.66 17.77
CA THR A 167 -5.34 5.49 16.32
C THR A 167 -4.23 6.30 15.66
N VAL A 168 -3.72 5.74 14.58
CA VAL A 168 -2.86 6.42 13.62
C VAL A 168 -3.65 6.60 12.34
N THR A 169 -3.46 7.71 11.63
CA THR A 169 -3.98 7.86 10.26
C THR A 169 -2.84 7.97 9.26
N LEU A 170 -2.79 7.05 8.29
CA LEU A 170 -2.04 7.24 7.07
C LEU A 170 -2.83 8.14 6.14
N LYS A 171 -2.27 9.31 5.80
CA LYS A 171 -2.98 10.30 4.98
C LYS A 171 -2.98 9.91 3.52
N LYS A 172 -4.04 10.30 2.81
CA LYS A 172 -4.13 10.24 1.35
C LYS A 172 -2.85 10.76 0.70
N GLY A 173 -2.39 10.06 -0.32
CA GLY A 173 -1.16 10.38 -1.04
C GLY A 173 0.12 9.83 -0.39
N SER A 174 0.03 9.17 0.78
CA SER A 174 1.15 8.42 1.33
C SER A 174 1.53 7.27 0.39
N VAL A 175 2.83 7.11 0.15
CA VAL A 175 3.38 6.11 -0.77
C VAL A 175 4.49 5.32 -0.10
N LEU A 176 4.45 3.99 -0.27
CA LEU A 176 5.52 3.07 0.09
C LEU A 176 5.92 2.27 -1.14
N THR A 177 7.22 2.14 -1.37
CA THR A 177 7.75 1.36 -2.49
C THR A 177 8.80 0.37 -2.00
N PHE A 178 8.65 -0.87 -2.43
CA PHE A 178 9.56 -1.98 -2.16
C PHE A 178 10.15 -2.48 -3.47
N ASN A 179 11.47 -2.50 -3.57
CA ASN A 179 12.20 -3.01 -4.73
C ASN A 179 12.94 -4.28 -4.33
N VAL A 180 12.33 -5.42 -4.60
CA VAL A 180 12.85 -6.76 -4.29
C VAL A 180 13.83 -7.19 -5.38
N LYS A 181 15.00 -7.69 -4.98
CA LYS A 181 16.06 -8.16 -5.87
C LYS A 181 16.14 -9.69 -5.78
N LYS A 182 16.01 -10.38 -6.91
CA LYS A 182 16.08 -11.83 -7.08
C LYS A 182 17.52 -12.31 -7.22
#